data_AF-A0A9D6J347-F1
#
_entry.id   AF-A0A9D6J347-F1
#
_cell.length_a   1.000
_cell.length_b   1.000
_cell.length_c   1.000
_cell.angle_alpha   90.00
_cell.angle_beta   90.00
_cell.angle_gamma   90.00
#
_symmetry.space_group_name_H-M   'P 1'
#
loop_
_entity.id
_entity.type
_entity.pdbx_description
1 polymer ?
#
loop_
_entity_poly.entity_id
_entity_poly.type
_entity_poly.pdbx_seq_one_letter_code
_entity_poly.pdbx_strand_id
1 'polypeptide(L)'
;GRPRGKAAENAAEVDRFSLAAMFALALLCLLAGVLPGYVIDALAPVMDALIGAQMPVQASVPWLSIVPIAEARSSYNGLLVFLFLIISASLAAFVIHRFASRALRRGPAWDCGFPDPRPATQYTAGSFSQPIRRVFGTLVFRAREHVEMPPPGDLRPARLTVDFRDLVWDVLYAPVSGTVSFVSDRLNHFQFLTIRQYLSLVFLALVLLLLALAIWP
;
A
#
# COMPACT_ATOMS: atom_id res chain seq x y z
N GLY A 1 11.76 -18.50 -4.30
CA GLY A 1 11.12 -19.54 -3.46
C GLY A 1 10.70 -20.70 -4.32
N ARG A 2 10.24 -21.82 -3.75
CA ARG A 2 9.60 -22.89 -4.54
C ARG A 2 8.11 -22.55 -4.72
N PRO A 3 7.50 -22.93 -5.85
CA PRO A 3 6.07 -22.75 -6.03
C PRO A 3 5.30 -23.53 -4.97
N ARG A 4 4.29 -22.90 -4.37
CA ARG A 4 3.43 -23.51 -3.33
C ARG A 4 2.10 -24.05 -3.86
N GLY A 5 1.77 -23.74 -5.11
CA GLY A 5 0.54 -24.19 -5.76
C GLY A 5 0.74 -24.31 -7.27
N LYS A 6 -0.15 -25.07 -7.91
CA LYS A 6 -0.08 -25.39 -9.34
C LYS A 6 -0.02 -24.15 -10.23
N ALA A 7 -0.72 -23.08 -9.86
CA ALA A 7 -0.69 -21.82 -10.62
C ALA A 7 0.71 -21.17 -10.62
N ALA A 8 1.42 -21.19 -9.49
CA ALA A 8 2.78 -20.65 -9.39
C ALA A 8 3.82 -21.57 -10.06
N GLU A 9 3.58 -22.88 -10.05
CA GLU A 9 4.44 -23.86 -10.72
C GLU A 9 4.35 -23.76 -12.24
N ASN A 10 3.13 -23.52 -12.76
CA ASN A 10 2.87 -23.37 -14.19
C ASN A 10 2.93 -21.92 -14.66
N ALA A 11 3.40 -20.99 -13.82
CA ALA A 11 3.51 -19.59 -14.19
C ALA A 11 4.52 -19.41 -15.33
N ALA A 12 4.11 -18.70 -16.37
CA ALA A 12 4.94 -18.34 -17.50
C ALA A 12 5.19 -16.82 -17.51
N GLU A 13 6.14 -16.39 -18.34
CA GLU A 13 6.41 -14.97 -18.57
C GLU A 13 5.16 -14.24 -19.09
N VAL A 14 5.00 -12.98 -18.70
CA VAL A 14 3.86 -12.15 -19.12
C VAL A 14 3.94 -11.81 -20.61
N ASP A 15 2.79 -11.50 -21.21
CA ASP A 15 2.72 -11.16 -22.63
C ASP A 15 3.42 -9.83 -22.96
N ARG A 16 3.66 -9.60 -24.25
CA ARG A 16 4.41 -8.41 -24.72
C ARG A 16 3.71 -7.09 -24.41
N PHE A 17 2.38 -7.04 -24.35
CA PHE A 17 1.66 -5.81 -24.03
C PHE A 17 1.81 -5.49 -22.54
N SER A 18 1.73 -6.51 -21.67
CA SER A 18 2.01 -6.35 -20.24
C SER A 18 3.45 -5.86 -19.98
N LEU A 19 4.44 -6.44 -20.68
CA LEU A 19 5.83 -5.96 -20.59
C LEU A 19 5.98 -4.51 -21.09
N ALA A 20 5.34 -4.16 -22.21
CA ALA A 20 5.37 -2.80 -22.72
C ALA A 20 4.78 -1.79 -21.72
N ALA A 21 3.68 -2.15 -21.05
CA ALA A 21 3.11 -1.33 -19.98
C ALA A 21 4.07 -1.16 -18.80
N MET A 22 4.74 -2.24 -18.36
CA MET A 22 5.74 -2.18 -17.30
C MET A 22 6.93 -1.28 -17.68
N PHE A 23 7.45 -1.40 -18.90
CA PHE A 23 8.53 -0.56 -19.41
C PHE A 23 8.12 0.90 -19.56
N ALA A 24 6.89 1.17 -19.99
CA ALA A 24 6.36 2.53 -20.06
C ALA A 24 6.31 3.18 -18.67
N LEU A 25 5.80 2.48 -17.66
CA LEU A 25 5.80 2.96 -16.27
C LEU A 25 7.22 3.15 -15.73
N ALA A 26 8.13 2.21 -16.00
CA ALA A 26 9.53 2.33 -15.59
C ALA A 26 10.21 3.54 -16.23
N LEU A 27 9.95 3.80 -17.52
CA LEU A 27 10.45 4.97 -18.22
C LEU A 27 9.91 6.27 -17.62
N LEU A 28 8.62 6.32 -17.29
CA LEU A 28 8.01 7.49 -16.61
C LEU A 28 8.66 7.75 -15.25
N CYS A 29 8.93 6.70 -14.46
CA CYS A 29 9.66 6.83 -13.20
C CYS A 29 11.08 7.40 -13.40
N LEU A 30 11.79 6.91 -14.42
CA LEU A 30 13.13 7.42 -14.75
C LEU A 30 13.09 8.88 -15.20
N LEU A 31 12.17 9.25 -16.09
CA LEU A 31 12.01 10.61 -16.56
C LEU A 31 11.66 11.55 -15.40
N ALA A 32 10.73 11.17 -14.53
CA ALA A 32 10.36 11.97 -13.36
C ALA A 32 11.53 12.12 -12.37
N GLY A 33 12.37 11.10 -12.21
CA GLY A 33 13.55 11.16 -11.33
C GLY A 33 14.72 11.97 -11.89
N VAL A 34 14.96 11.91 -13.21
CA VAL A 34 16.07 12.61 -13.89
C VAL A 34 15.70 14.06 -14.23
N LEU A 35 14.43 14.31 -14.55
CA LEU A 35 13.88 15.61 -14.94
C LEU A 35 12.86 16.14 -13.91
N PRO A 36 13.18 16.16 -12.61
CA PRO A 36 12.18 16.43 -11.57
C PRO A 36 11.68 17.88 -11.60
N GLY A 37 12.48 18.84 -12.10
CA GLY A 37 12.07 20.24 -12.23
C GLY A 37 10.85 20.44 -13.12
N TYR A 38 10.79 19.77 -14.28
CA TYR A 38 9.64 19.85 -15.20
C TYR A 38 8.37 19.27 -14.57
N VAL A 39 8.49 18.20 -13.78
CA VAL A 39 7.36 17.58 -13.08
C VAL A 39 6.84 18.52 -11.98
N ILE A 40 7.73 19.15 -11.23
CA ILE A 40 7.38 20.11 -10.17
C ILE A 40 6.66 21.32 -10.79
N ASP A 41 7.21 21.89 -11.86
CA ASP A 41 6.63 23.06 -12.53
C ASP A 41 5.26 22.74 -13.15
N ALA A 42 5.07 21.53 -13.71
CA ALA A 42 3.78 21.09 -14.21
C ALA A 42 2.72 20.93 -13.11
N LEU A 43 3.14 20.61 -11.89
CA LEU A 43 2.27 20.50 -10.71
C LEU A 43 2.03 21.85 -10.00
N ALA A 44 2.82 22.89 -10.30
CA ALA A 44 2.74 24.18 -9.63
C ALA A 44 1.33 24.81 -9.64
N PRO A 45 0.55 24.80 -10.74
CA PRO A 45 -0.80 25.38 -10.75
C PRO A 45 -1.78 24.65 -9.82
N VAL A 46 -1.61 23.33 -9.66
CA VAL A 46 -2.43 22.52 -8.75
C VAL A 46 -2.12 22.89 -7.31
N MET A 47 -0.84 23.13 -7.00
CA MET A 47 -0.43 23.52 -5.65
C MET A 47 -0.87 24.93 -5.29
N ASP A 48 -0.80 25.86 -6.24
CA ASP A 48 -1.28 27.22 -6.07
C ASP A 48 -2.80 27.25 -5.82
N ALA A 49 -3.57 26.45 -6.56
CA ALA A 49 -5.01 26.32 -6.36
C ALA A 49 -5.39 25.73 -4.98
N LEU A 50 -4.57 24.80 -4.45
CA LEU A 50 -4.86 24.11 -3.18
C LEU A 50 -4.40 24.88 -1.94
N ILE A 51 -3.25 25.56 -2.00
CA ILE A 51 -2.57 26.12 -0.82
C ILE A 51 -2.19 27.60 -1.02
N GLY A 52 -2.38 28.17 -2.22
CA GLY A 52 -2.03 29.57 -2.53
C GLY A 52 -0.51 29.81 -2.56
N ALA A 53 0.28 28.76 -2.74
CA ALA A 53 1.72 28.81 -2.74
C ALA A 53 2.30 27.82 -3.77
N GLN A 54 3.36 28.26 -4.46
CA GLN A 54 4.12 27.44 -5.39
C GLN A 54 5.62 27.65 -5.20
N MET A 55 6.41 26.65 -5.58
CA MET A 55 7.86 26.79 -5.67
C MET A 55 8.23 27.74 -6.81
N PRO A 56 9.39 28.42 -6.74
CA PRO A 56 9.97 29.08 -7.90
C PRO A 56 10.14 28.10 -9.07
N VAL A 57 10.09 28.60 -10.30
CA VAL A 57 10.27 27.77 -11.51
C VAL A 57 11.60 27.01 -11.43
N GLN A 58 11.52 25.68 -11.45
CA GLN A 58 12.69 24.81 -11.28
C GLN A 58 13.35 24.48 -12.62
N ALA A 59 12.60 24.46 -13.73
CA ALA A 59 13.15 24.17 -15.06
C ALA A 59 14.18 25.22 -15.55
N SER A 60 14.13 26.44 -15.01
CA SER A 60 15.12 27.49 -15.32
C SER A 60 16.44 27.34 -14.56
N VAL A 61 16.51 26.44 -13.58
CA VAL A 61 17.74 26.20 -12.82
C VAL A 61 18.72 25.40 -13.69
N PRO A 62 19.99 25.86 -13.83
CA PRO A 62 20.98 25.16 -14.64
C PRO A 62 21.19 23.69 -14.23
N TRP A 63 21.62 22.89 -15.20
CA TRP A 63 22.04 21.49 -15.01
C TRP A 63 20.96 20.52 -14.50
N LEU A 64 19.66 20.78 -14.72
CA LEU A 64 18.57 19.92 -14.24
C LEU A 64 18.57 19.75 -12.71
N SER A 65 19.03 20.79 -12.01
CA SER A 65 19.05 20.81 -10.55
C SER A 65 17.77 21.43 -9.99
N ILE A 66 17.42 21.07 -8.76
CA ILE A 66 16.32 21.64 -7.99
C ILE A 66 16.93 22.41 -6.82
N VAL A 67 16.40 23.62 -6.59
CA VAL A 67 16.74 24.47 -5.45
C VAL A 67 15.45 24.83 -4.72
N PRO A 68 15.03 24.05 -3.70
CA PRO A 68 13.72 24.19 -3.09
C PRO A 68 13.57 25.42 -2.16
N ILE A 69 14.67 25.93 -1.58
CA ILE A 69 14.64 26.99 -0.54
C ILE A 69 15.78 28.01 -0.72
N ALA A 70 17.02 27.53 -0.92
CA ALA A 70 18.19 28.34 -1.24
C ALA A 70 19.31 27.39 -1.69
N GLU A 71 20.14 27.79 -2.67
CA GLU A 71 21.25 26.95 -3.19
C GLU A 71 22.17 26.42 -2.08
N ALA A 72 22.37 27.23 -1.03
CA ALA A 72 23.23 26.92 0.09
C ALA A 72 22.65 25.89 1.10
N ARG A 73 21.36 25.56 1.03
CA ARG A 73 20.70 24.67 2.02
C ARG A 73 20.27 23.33 1.47
N SER A 74 19.92 23.26 0.18
CA SER A 74 19.60 21.98 -0.47
C SER A 74 19.60 22.17 -1.98
N SER A 75 20.57 21.58 -2.67
CA SER A 75 20.55 21.42 -4.13
C SER A 75 20.56 19.93 -4.45
N TYR A 76 19.67 19.51 -5.35
CA TYR A 76 19.57 18.12 -5.80
C TYR A 76 19.62 18.07 -7.31
N ASN A 77 20.44 17.19 -7.88
CA ASN A 77 20.56 17.01 -9.32
C ASN A 77 20.25 15.55 -9.68
N GLY A 78 19.05 15.32 -10.21
CA GLY A 78 18.58 13.98 -10.56
C GLY A 78 19.46 13.30 -11.60
N LEU A 79 19.95 14.03 -12.60
CA LEU A 79 20.85 13.50 -13.62
C LEU A 79 22.20 13.05 -13.03
N LEU A 80 22.82 13.87 -12.17
CA LEU A 80 24.09 13.50 -11.54
C LEU A 80 23.95 12.28 -10.64
N VAL A 81 22.87 12.19 -9.85
CA VAL A 81 22.60 11.00 -9.03
C VAL A 81 22.40 9.77 -9.91
N PHE A 82 21.65 9.89 -11.01
CA PHE A 82 21.45 8.81 -11.96
C PHE A 82 22.76 8.33 -12.60
N LEU A 83 23.61 9.26 -13.06
CA LEU A 83 24.93 8.94 -13.62
C LEU A 83 25.83 8.28 -12.57
N PHE A 84 25.86 8.80 -11.35
CA PHE A 84 26.61 8.21 -10.24
C PHE A 84 26.15 6.77 -9.96
N LEU A 85 24.85 6.52 -9.92
CA LEU A 85 24.29 5.18 -9.74
C LEU A 85 24.68 4.22 -10.87
N ILE A 86 24.57 4.65 -12.14
CA ILE A 86 24.97 3.82 -13.28
C ILE A 86 26.46 3.51 -13.23
N ILE A 87 27.31 4.52 -13.02
CA ILE A 87 28.77 4.37 -13.00
C ILE A 87 29.19 3.46 -11.85
N SER A 88 28.68 3.71 -10.64
CA SER A 88 29.01 2.91 -9.46
C SER A 88 28.53 1.47 -9.57
N ALA A 89 27.28 1.24 -10.02
CA ALA A 89 26.74 -0.10 -10.21
C ALA A 89 27.50 -0.87 -11.31
N SER A 90 27.81 -0.20 -12.44
CA SER A 90 28.56 -0.81 -13.54
C SER A 90 29.99 -1.13 -13.13
N LEU A 91 30.66 -0.24 -12.39
CA LEU A 91 32.00 -0.49 -11.85
C LEU A 91 31.98 -1.63 -10.84
N ALA A 92 31.01 -1.66 -9.93
CA ALA A 92 30.85 -2.74 -8.97
C ALA A 92 30.62 -4.08 -9.69
N ALA A 93 29.72 -4.12 -10.68
CA ALA A 93 29.49 -5.31 -11.50
C ALA A 93 30.77 -5.75 -12.24
N PHE A 94 31.49 -4.81 -12.85
CA PHE A 94 32.76 -5.09 -13.54
C PHE A 94 33.80 -5.67 -12.58
N VAL A 95 34.01 -5.07 -11.42
CA VAL A 95 34.94 -5.54 -10.39
C VAL A 95 34.55 -6.94 -9.90
N ILE A 96 33.27 -7.14 -9.56
CA ILE A 96 32.77 -8.45 -9.12
C ILE A 96 32.99 -9.50 -10.21
N HIS A 97 32.60 -9.25 -11.45
CA HIS A 97 32.76 -10.22 -12.54
C HIS A 97 34.22 -10.47 -12.94
N ARG A 98 35.12 -9.51 -12.69
CA ARG A 98 36.55 -9.60 -13.03
C ARG A 98 37.39 -10.28 -11.95
N PHE A 99 37.07 -10.06 -10.68
CA PHE A 99 37.87 -10.51 -9.54
C PHE A 99 37.21 -11.59 -8.69
N ALA A 100 35.88 -11.73 -8.73
CA ALA A 100 35.23 -12.82 -8.00
C ALA A 100 35.52 -14.17 -8.66
N SER A 101 35.62 -15.20 -7.82
CA SER A 101 35.75 -16.57 -8.30
C SER A 101 34.55 -16.95 -9.16
N ARG A 102 34.81 -17.43 -10.37
CA ARG A 102 33.78 -18.04 -11.23
C ARG A 102 33.41 -19.46 -10.77
N ALA A 103 34.07 -19.98 -9.74
CA ALA A 103 33.80 -21.30 -9.19
C ALA A 103 32.44 -21.31 -8.48
N LEU A 104 31.39 -21.59 -9.23
CA LEU A 104 30.05 -21.82 -8.71
C LEU A 104 29.86 -23.33 -8.51
N ARG A 105 29.74 -23.77 -7.26
CA ARG A 105 29.27 -25.12 -6.95
C ARG A 105 27.77 -25.08 -6.70
N ARG A 106 26.99 -25.66 -7.60
CA ARG A 106 25.56 -25.90 -7.35
C ARG A 106 25.44 -27.12 -6.44
N GLY A 107 24.78 -26.93 -5.31
CA GLY A 107 24.44 -27.98 -4.37
C GLY A 107 22.98 -27.87 -3.94
N PRO A 108 22.48 -28.85 -3.17
CA PRO A 108 21.19 -28.69 -2.52
C PRO A 108 21.19 -27.41 -1.66
N ALA A 109 20.06 -26.71 -1.61
CA ALA A 109 19.91 -25.58 -0.70
C ALA A 109 20.06 -26.07 0.74
N TRP A 110 20.70 -25.27 1.60
CA TRP A 110 20.78 -25.57 3.04
C TRP A 110 19.37 -25.72 3.61
N ASP A 111 19.09 -26.88 4.19
CA ASP A 111 17.76 -27.31 4.61
C ASP A 111 17.64 -27.43 6.14
N CYS A 112 18.55 -26.80 6.88
CA CYS A 112 18.66 -26.91 8.34
C CYS A 112 18.71 -28.36 8.86
N GLY A 113 19.21 -29.31 8.03
CA GLY A 113 19.29 -30.72 8.36
C GLY A 113 18.05 -31.53 8.00
N PHE A 114 17.11 -30.98 7.23
CA PHE A 114 15.90 -31.67 6.77
C PHE A 114 15.95 -31.99 5.27
N PRO A 115 16.22 -33.24 4.87
CA PRO A 115 16.55 -33.60 3.48
C PRO A 115 15.39 -33.45 2.49
N ASP A 116 14.17 -33.17 2.95
CA ASP A 116 12.98 -33.09 2.10
C ASP A 116 12.63 -31.62 1.73
N PRO A 117 12.89 -31.21 0.48
CA PRO A 117 12.70 -29.86 0.00
C PRO A 117 11.24 -29.45 -0.25
N ARG A 118 10.29 -29.73 0.65
CA ARG A 118 8.87 -29.36 0.46
C ARG A 118 8.62 -27.85 0.53
N PRO A 119 7.68 -27.29 -0.24
CA PRO A 119 7.29 -25.87 -0.11
C PRO A 119 6.76 -25.48 1.29
N ALA A 120 6.32 -26.48 2.08
CA ALA A 120 5.90 -26.31 3.46
C ALA A 120 7.04 -25.89 4.41
N THR A 121 8.29 -26.24 4.10
CA THR A 121 9.47 -25.89 4.93
C THR A 121 9.99 -24.47 4.69
N GLN A 122 9.41 -23.74 3.71
CA GLN A 122 9.81 -22.38 3.40
C GLN A 122 9.12 -21.35 4.30
N TYR A 123 9.88 -20.33 4.69
CA TYR A 123 9.31 -19.13 5.30
C TYR A 123 8.22 -18.53 4.42
N THR A 124 7.13 -18.15 5.07
CA THR A 124 5.96 -17.54 4.43
C THR A 124 5.98 -16.03 4.64
N ALA A 125 5.12 -15.31 3.90
CA ALA A 125 4.88 -13.89 4.15
C ALA A 125 4.53 -13.61 5.63
N GLY A 126 3.75 -14.50 6.27
CA GLY A 126 3.38 -14.37 7.68
C GLY A 126 4.55 -14.55 8.66
N SER A 127 5.59 -15.30 8.27
CA SER A 127 6.82 -15.46 9.04
C SER A 127 7.75 -14.27 8.85
N PHE A 128 7.83 -13.77 7.62
CA PHE A 128 8.62 -12.58 7.29
C PHE A 128 8.08 -11.32 8.00
N SER A 129 6.74 -11.17 8.06
CA SER A 129 6.10 -10.04 8.74
C SER A 129 5.96 -10.20 10.26
N GLN A 130 6.33 -11.36 10.83
CA GLN A 130 6.15 -11.65 12.25
C GLN A 130 6.83 -10.63 13.18
N PRO A 131 8.08 -10.19 12.95
CA PRO A 131 8.73 -9.23 13.85
C PRO A 131 7.97 -7.90 13.90
N ILE A 132 7.60 -7.38 12.73
CA ILE A 132 6.83 -6.13 12.60
C ILE A 132 5.47 -6.28 13.29
N ARG A 133 4.79 -7.42 13.10
CA ARG A 133 3.51 -7.72 13.75
C ARG A 133 3.62 -7.76 15.27
N ARG A 134 4.67 -8.37 15.83
CA ARG A 134 4.86 -8.42 17.30
C ARG A 134 5.09 -7.04 17.89
N VAL A 135 5.86 -6.19 17.21
CA VAL A 135 6.19 -4.84 17.67
C VAL A 135 4.99 -3.91 17.56
N PHE A 136 4.35 -3.85 16.38
CA PHE A 136 3.32 -2.83 16.10
C PHE A 136 1.89 -3.39 16.10
N GLY A 137 1.71 -4.64 15.69
CA GLY A 137 0.40 -5.26 15.53
C GLY A 137 -0.35 -5.42 16.86
N THR A 138 0.35 -5.58 17.98
CA THR A 138 -0.26 -5.66 19.31
C THR A 138 -1.03 -4.37 19.67
N LEU A 139 -0.49 -3.21 19.32
CA LEU A 139 -1.12 -1.90 19.59
C LEU A 139 -2.18 -1.56 18.57
N VAL A 140 -1.85 -1.65 17.28
CA VAL A 140 -2.71 -1.16 16.19
C VAL A 140 -3.87 -2.12 15.89
N PHE A 141 -3.60 -3.43 15.93
CA PHE A 141 -4.54 -4.47 15.47
C PHE A 141 -4.87 -5.50 16.55
N ARG A 142 -4.53 -5.23 17.82
CA ARG A 142 -4.63 -6.20 18.93
C ARG A 142 -4.17 -7.60 18.50
N ALA A 143 -3.10 -7.67 17.69
CA ALA A 143 -2.65 -8.90 17.09
C ALA A 143 -2.15 -9.83 18.19
N ARG A 144 -2.73 -11.03 18.28
CA ARG A 144 -2.34 -12.05 19.26
C ARG A 144 -1.80 -13.26 18.53
N GLU A 145 -0.62 -13.71 18.92
CA GLU A 145 -0.04 -14.96 18.47
C GLU A 145 -0.16 -15.99 19.59
N HIS A 146 -0.75 -17.13 19.27
CA HIS A 146 -0.77 -18.28 20.16
C HIS A 146 0.01 -19.42 19.52
N VAL A 147 1.00 -19.93 20.25
CA VAL A 147 1.83 -21.04 19.82
C VAL A 147 1.53 -22.22 20.73
N GLU A 148 0.91 -23.25 20.15
CA GLU A 148 0.75 -24.55 20.79
C GLU A 148 1.93 -25.43 20.39
N MET A 149 2.79 -25.75 21.36
CA MET A 149 3.93 -26.63 21.16
C MET A 149 3.70 -27.95 21.91
N PRO A 150 3.62 -29.09 21.19
CA PRO A 150 3.40 -30.38 21.82
C PRO A 150 4.57 -30.76 22.73
N PRO A 151 4.31 -31.48 23.84
CA PRO A 151 5.37 -31.93 24.73
C PRO A 151 6.30 -32.95 24.05
N PRO A 152 7.53 -33.13 24.56
CA PRO A 152 8.44 -34.15 24.04
C PRO A 152 7.80 -35.55 24.01
N GLY A 153 7.84 -36.22 22.85
CA GLY A 153 7.23 -37.54 22.65
C GLY A 153 5.82 -37.51 22.04
N ASP A 154 5.18 -36.35 21.96
CA ASP A 154 3.91 -36.18 21.24
C ASP A 154 4.16 -35.91 19.74
N LEU A 155 3.49 -36.67 18.87
CA LEU A 155 3.65 -36.60 17.41
C LEU A 155 2.76 -35.53 16.74
N ARG A 156 1.93 -34.83 17.51
CA ARG A 156 1.10 -33.75 16.97
C ARG A 156 1.99 -32.62 16.41
N PRO A 157 1.54 -31.92 15.35
CA PRO A 157 2.27 -30.77 14.84
C PRO A 157 2.12 -29.57 15.77
N ALA A 158 3.18 -28.77 15.91
CA ALA A 158 3.06 -27.45 16.52
C ALA A 158 2.12 -26.56 15.71
N ARG A 159 1.28 -25.78 16.39
CA ARG A 159 0.29 -24.90 15.77
C ARG A 159 0.55 -23.46 16.17
N LEU A 160 0.67 -22.59 15.17
CA LEU A 160 0.67 -21.14 15.35
C LEU A 160 -0.68 -20.61 14.86
N THR A 161 -1.45 -20.00 15.75
CA THR A 161 -2.65 -19.23 15.39
C THR A 161 -2.39 -17.76 15.60
N VAL A 162 -2.82 -16.94 14.64
CA VAL A 162 -2.65 -15.50 14.67
C VAL A 162 -4.01 -14.85 14.52
N ASP A 163 -4.46 -14.16 15.55
CA ASP A 163 -5.73 -13.44 15.57
C ASP A 163 -5.46 -11.94 15.44
N PHE A 164 -6.21 -11.27 14.57
CA PHE A 164 -6.16 -9.82 14.37
C PHE A 164 -7.55 -9.23 14.61
N ARG A 165 -7.60 -8.07 15.24
CA ARG A 165 -8.82 -7.25 15.34
C ARG A 165 -8.52 -5.81 14.95
N ASP A 166 -9.24 -5.31 13.96
CA ASP A 166 -9.16 -3.91 13.60
C ASP A 166 -9.93 -3.08 14.64
N LEU A 167 -9.20 -2.30 15.43
CA LEU A 167 -9.79 -1.46 16.47
C LEU A 167 -10.63 -0.32 15.87
N VAL A 168 -10.22 0.23 14.73
CA VAL A 168 -10.96 1.30 14.08
C VAL A 168 -12.27 0.74 13.54
N TRP A 169 -12.23 -0.46 12.96
CA TRP A 169 -13.44 -1.13 12.54
C TRP A 169 -14.39 -1.39 13.71
N ASP A 170 -13.90 -2.04 14.77
CA ASP A 170 -14.72 -2.45 15.92
C ASP A 170 -15.27 -1.26 16.72
N VAL A 171 -14.51 -0.16 16.85
CA VAL A 171 -14.86 0.99 17.72
C VAL A 171 -15.56 2.11 16.96
N LEU A 172 -15.30 2.28 15.65
CA LEU A 172 -15.87 3.37 14.86
C LEU A 172 -16.84 2.87 13.81
N TYR A 173 -16.41 1.99 12.90
CA TYR A 173 -17.24 1.60 11.75
C TYR A 173 -18.40 0.69 12.14
N ALA A 174 -18.16 -0.34 12.95
CA ALA A 174 -19.16 -1.30 13.40
C ALA A 174 -20.33 -0.65 14.17
N PRO A 175 -20.11 0.28 15.13
CA PRO A 175 -21.22 0.96 15.78
C PRO A 175 -21.96 1.89 14.82
N VAL A 176 -21.26 2.64 13.96
CA VAL A 176 -21.90 3.52 12.98
C VAL A 176 -22.75 2.73 11.98
N SER A 177 -22.25 1.62 11.46
CA SER A 177 -23.04 0.76 10.58
C SER A 177 -24.25 0.19 11.32
N GLY A 178 -24.07 -0.22 12.58
CA GLY A 178 -25.16 -0.64 13.45
C GLY A 178 -26.23 0.44 13.66
N THR A 179 -25.85 1.70 13.92
CA THR A 179 -26.82 2.80 14.06
C THR A 179 -27.51 3.12 12.75
N VAL A 180 -26.78 3.12 11.63
CA VAL A 180 -27.39 3.33 10.31
C VAL A 180 -28.41 2.24 10.02
N SER A 181 -28.06 0.97 10.21
CA SER A 181 -28.99 -0.16 10.05
C SER A 181 -30.20 -0.02 10.97
N PHE A 182 -30.00 0.32 12.25
CA PHE A 182 -31.09 0.51 13.20
C PHE A 182 -32.04 1.64 12.77
N VAL A 183 -31.50 2.79 12.35
CA VAL A 183 -32.31 3.92 11.86
C VAL A 183 -33.04 3.54 10.58
N SER A 184 -32.36 2.88 9.64
CA SER A 184 -32.96 2.38 8.40
C SER A 184 -34.14 1.44 8.69
N ASP A 185 -34.00 0.50 9.62
CA ASP A 185 -35.07 -0.43 10.01
C ASP A 185 -36.27 0.31 10.62
N ARG A 186 -36.02 1.37 11.41
CA ARG A 186 -37.10 2.19 11.98
C ARG A 186 -37.79 3.05 10.93
N LEU A 187 -37.04 3.65 10.00
CA LEU A 187 -37.60 4.42 8.90
C LEU A 187 -38.38 3.54 7.92
N ASN A 188 -37.99 2.28 7.76
CA ASN A 188 -38.70 1.33 6.90
C ASN A 188 -40.17 1.15 7.31
N HIS A 189 -40.49 1.31 8.61
CA HIS A 189 -41.86 1.27 9.08
C HIS A 189 -42.74 2.39 8.50
N PHE A 190 -42.17 3.55 8.16
CA PHE A 190 -42.91 4.64 7.53
C PHE A 190 -43.37 4.32 6.09
N GLN A 191 -42.76 3.33 5.43
CA GLN A 191 -43.19 2.91 4.09
C GLN A 191 -44.53 2.15 4.11
N PHE A 192 -44.93 1.59 5.25
CA PHE A 192 -46.15 0.80 5.40
C PHE A 192 -47.28 1.56 6.12
N LEU A 193 -47.22 2.90 6.15
CA LEU A 193 -48.25 3.73 6.75
C LEU A 193 -49.58 3.63 5.98
N THR A 194 -50.69 3.80 6.70
CA THR A 194 -52.01 3.93 6.07
C THR A 194 -52.09 5.19 5.22
N ILE A 195 -52.96 5.20 4.19
CA ILE A 195 -53.13 6.34 3.27
C ILE A 195 -53.35 7.67 4.01
N ARG A 196 -54.15 7.65 5.09
CA ARG A 196 -54.43 8.84 5.91
C ARG A 196 -53.17 9.39 6.59
N GLN A 197 -52.35 8.52 7.17
CA GLN A 197 -51.12 8.92 7.85
C GLN A 197 -50.06 9.42 6.85
N TYR A 198 -49.96 8.75 5.70
CA TYR A 198 -49.09 9.20 4.62
C TYR A 198 -49.45 10.62 4.14
N LEU A 199 -50.73 10.88 3.87
CA LEU A 199 -51.20 12.22 3.47
C LEU A 199 -50.92 13.28 4.53
N SER A 200 -51.11 12.95 5.82
CA SER A 200 -50.78 13.89 6.92
C SER A 200 -49.29 14.20 7.02
N LEU A 201 -48.43 13.21 6.77
CA LEU A 201 -46.98 13.37 6.77
C LEU A 201 -46.51 14.26 5.62
N VAL A 202 -47.06 14.06 4.41
CA VAL A 202 -46.77 14.91 3.25
C VAL A 202 -47.23 16.36 3.50
N PHE A 203 -48.45 16.55 4.02
CA PHE A 203 -48.96 17.90 4.34
C PHE A 203 -48.06 18.62 5.36
N LEU A 204 -47.66 17.93 6.44
CA LEU A 204 -46.76 18.49 7.45
C LEU A 204 -45.38 18.84 6.86
N ALA A 205 -44.81 17.95 6.04
CA ALA A 205 -43.55 18.20 5.37
C ALA A 205 -43.62 19.45 4.46
N LEU A 206 -44.76 19.66 3.79
CA LEU A 206 -45.00 20.83 2.94
C LEU A 206 -45.10 22.12 3.74
N VAL A 207 -45.80 22.10 4.88
CA VAL A 207 -45.88 23.24 5.80
C VAL A 207 -44.50 23.59 6.37
N LEU A 208 -43.74 22.58 6.81
CA LEU A 208 -42.37 22.77 7.31
C LEU A 208 -41.44 23.33 6.24
N LEU A 209 -41.53 22.84 5.00
CA LEU A 209 -40.75 23.34 3.87
C LEU A 209 -41.07 24.82 3.61
N LEU A 210 -42.35 25.18 3.56
CA LEU A 210 -42.79 26.57 3.36
C LEU A 210 -42.32 27.47 4.50
N LEU A 211 -42.38 26.98 5.74
CA LEU A 211 -41.89 27.72 6.90
C LEU A 211 -40.37 27.93 6.83
N ALA A 212 -39.61 26.88 6.51
CA ALA A 212 -38.16 26.98 6.34
C ALA A 212 -37.81 27.99 5.25
N LEU A 213 -38.53 27.99 4.13
CA LEU A 213 -38.33 28.94 3.03
C LEU A 213 -38.70 30.38 3.39
N ALA A 214 -39.71 30.56 4.24
CA ALA A 214 -40.13 31.88 4.73
C ALA A 214 -39.16 32.47 5.76
N ILE A 215 -38.45 31.62 6.52
CA ILE A 215 -37.46 32.02 7.53
C ILE A 215 -36.06 32.16 6.92
N TRP A 216 -35.82 31.54 5.76
CA TRP A 216 -34.55 31.65 5.05
C TRP A 216 -34.44 33.05 4.41
N PRO A 217 -33.39 33.83 4.72
CA PRO A 217 -33.18 35.17 4.17
C PRO A 217 -32.78 35.16 2.69
#